data_AF-A0A1A8HND4-F1
#
_entry.id   AF-A0A1A8HND4-F1
#
_cell.length_a   1.000
_cell.length_b   1.000
_cell.length_c   1.000
_cell.angle_alpha   90.00
_cell.angle_beta   90.00
_cell.angle_gamma   90.00
#
_symmetry.space_group_name_H-M   'P 1'
#
loop_
_entity.id
_entity.type
_entity.pdbx_description
1 polymer ?
#
loop_
_entity_poly.entity_id
_entity_poly.type
_entity_poly.pdbx_seq_one_letter_code
_entity_poly.pdbx_strand_id
1 'polypeptide(L)' 'NILNAGGSAGNAVGFKLSSLLSLADTKSNKPGMNLLHFVALEAQKKDEKLLEFPLRLKNIQAASRIS' A
#
# COMPACT_ATOMS: atom_id res chain seq x y z
N ASN A 1 -9.38 5.44 -4.46
CA ASN A 1 -10.57 6.15 -5.01
C ASN A 1 -11.82 5.30 -4.99
N ILE A 2 -11.85 4.12 -5.61
CA ILE A 2 -13.07 3.27 -5.64
C ILE A 2 -13.66 3.05 -4.25
N LEU A 3 -12.84 2.63 -3.28
CA LEU A 3 -13.30 2.39 -1.90
C LEU A 3 -13.81 3.65 -1.18
N ASN A 4 -13.38 4.84 -1.61
CA ASN A 4 -13.75 6.10 -1.00
C ASN A 4 -14.85 6.82 -1.80
N ALA A 5 -15.37 6.22 -2.87
CA ALA A 5 -16.35 6.85 -3.76
C ALA A 5 -17.58 7.31 -2.96
N GLY A 6 -18.06 8.52 -3.24
CA GLY A 6 -19.17 9.14 -2.50
C GLY A 6 -18.81 9.71 -1.13
N GLY A 7 -17.60 9.48 -0.62
CA GLY A 7 -17.08 10.09 0.60
C GLY A 7 -16.23 11.34 0.33
N SER A 8 -15.78 11.99 1.41
CA SER A 8 -14.93 13.19 1.37
C SER A 8 -13.59 13.00 0.63
N ALA A 9 -13.16 11.75 0.42
CA ALA A 9 -11.95 11.38 -0.31
C ALA A 9 -12.22 10.65 -1.65
N GLY A 10 -13.44 10.69 -2.18
CA GLY A 10 -13.86 9.88 -3.33
C GLY A 10 -13.19 10.22 -4.66
N ASN A 11 -12.73 11.46 -4.84
CA ASN A 11 -12.09 11.96 -6.06
C ASN A 11 -10.66 12.42 -5.81
N ALA A 12 -9.94 11.77 -4.89
CA ALA A 12 -8.58 12.14 -4.58
C ALA A 12 -7.67 11.96 -5.80
N VAL A 13 -6.92 12.99 -6.20
CA VAL A 13 -5.93 12.89 -7.29
C VAL A 13 -4.64 12.19 -6.86
N GLY A 14 -4.47 11.97 -5.55
CA GLY A 14 -3.32 11.30 -4.95
C GLY A 14 -3.52 11.10 -3.45
N PHE A 15 -2.47 10.68 -2.76
CA PHE A 15 -2.48 10.44 -1.32
C PHE A 15 -1.12 10.82 -0.73
N LYS A 16 -1.08 11.08 0.58
CA LYS A 16 0.17 11.33 1.31
C LYS A 16 0.94 10.01 1.44
N LEU A 17 2.26 10.01 1.25
CA LEU A 17 3.06 8.78 1.39
C LEU A 17 2.90 8.11 2.76
N SER A 18 2.73 8.89 3.83
CA SER A 18 2.49 8.39 5.18
C SER A 18 1.20 7.57 5.33
N SER A 19 0.21 7.75 4.45
CA SER A 19 -1.03 6.95 4.49
C SER A 19 -0.82 5.50 4.05
N LEU A 20 0.34 5.14 3.49
CA LEU A 20 0.64 3.74 3.17
C LEU A 20 0.65 2.85 4.42
N LEU A 21 0.98 3.41 5.59
CA LEU A 21 1.00 2.68 6.86
C LEU A 21 -0.39 2.19 7.27
N SER A 22 -1.45 2.91 6.92
CA SER A 22 -2.82 2.57 7.30
C SER A 22 -3.48 1.51 6.39
N LEU A 23 -2.78 1.04 5.35
CA LEU A 23 -3.30 -0.04 4.51
C LEU A 23 -3.51 -1.34 5.30
N ALA A 24 -2.67 -1.58 6.31
CA ALA A 24 -2.79 -2.76 7.17
C ALA A 24 -4.00 -2.70 8.11
N ASP A 25 -4.49 -1.49 8.41
CA ASP A 25 -5.60 -1.25 9.34
C ASP A 25 -6.97 -1.45 8.66
N THR A 26 -7.03 -1.35 7.33
CA THR A 26 -8.26 -1.53 6.56
C THR A 26 -8.56 -3.02 6.39
N LYS A 27 -9.32 -3.58 7.33
CA LYS A 27 -9.70 -5.00 7.35
C LYS A 27 -10.66 -5.34 6.22
N SER A 28 -10.48 -6.53 5.64
CA SER A 28 -11.46 -7.13 4.74
C SER A 28 -12.50 -7.94 5.53
N ASN A 29 -13.53 -8.42 4.84
CA ASN A 29 -14.50 -9.37 5.41
C ASN A 29 -13.93 -10.79 5.58
N LYS A 30 -12.77 -11.10 4.98
CA LYS A 30 -12.08 -12.38 5.15
C LYS A 30 -11.17 -12.32 6.39
N PRO A 31 -11.31 -13.25 7.35
CA PRO A 31 -10.42 -13.32 8.50
C PRO A 31 -8.95 -13.41 8.08
N GLY A 32 -8.09 -12.65 8.75
CA GLY A 32 -6.65 -12.62 8.48
C GLY A 32 -6.24 -11.85 7.22
N MET A 33 -7.16 -11.13 6.56
CA MET A 33 -6.88 -10.40 5.31
C MET A 33 -7.23 -8.91 5.45
N ASN A 34 -6.33 -8.04 4.98
CA ASN A 34 -6.50 -6.58 4.96
C ASN A 34 -6.16 -6.01 3.56
N LEU A 35 -6.32 -4.69 3.40
CA LEU A 35 -6.09 -4.02 2.13
C LEU A 35 -4.63 -4.12 1.64
N LEU A 36 -3.65 -4.09 2.56
CA LEU A 36 -2.24 -4.30 2.19
C LEU A 36 -2.02 -5.67 1.56
N HIS A 37 -2.56 -6.74 2.15
CA HIS A 37 -2.47 -8.09 1.57
C HIS A 37 -3.14 -8.13 0.19
N PHE A 38 -4.30 -7.49 0.03
CA PHE A 38 -5.00 -7.48 -1.24
C PHE A 38 -4.16 -6.81 -2.33
N VAL A 39 -3.59 -5.64 -2.04
CA VAL A 39 -2.71 -4.92 -2.99
C VAL A 39 -1.49 -5.77 -3.37
N ALA A 40 -0.86 -6.46 -2.42
CA ALA A 40 0.28 -7.33 -2.70
C ALA A 40 -0.09 -8.51 -3.63
N LEU A 41 -1.23 -9.16 -3.40
CA LEU A 41 -1.73 -10.23 -4.26
C LEU A 41 -2.09 -9.74 -5.66
N GLU A 42 -2.74 -8.59 -5.79
CA GLU A 42 -3.07 -8.01 -7.08
C GLU A 42 -1.82 -7.56 -7.85
N ALA A 43 -0.80 -7.05 -7.15
CA ALA A 43 0.49 -6.76 -7.76
C ALA A 43 1.14 -8.02 -8.34
N GLN A 44 1.17 -9.12 -7.57
CA GLN A 44 1.69 -10.41 -8.02
C GLN A 44 0.96 -10.93 -9.26
N LYS A 45 -0.38 -10.92 -9.25
CA LYS A 45 -1.20 -11.36 -10.39
C LYS A 45 -0.94 -10.54 -11.64
N LYS A 46 -0.69 -9.23 -11.48
CA LYS A 46 -0.47 -8.30 -12.60
C LYS A 46 0.92 -8.44 -13.20
N ASP A 47 1.95 -8.46 -12.36
CA ASP A 47 3.35 -8.65 -12.74
C ASP A 47 4.17 -8.96 -11.48
N GLU A 48 4.72 -10.16 -11.38
CA GLU A 48 5.54 -10.60 -10.25
C GLU A 48 6.74 -9.68 -9.99
N LYS A 49 7.29 -9.01 -11.02
CA LYS A 49 8.41 -8.07 -10.85
C LYS A 49 8.05 -6.86 -10.02
N LEU A 50 6.76 -6.54 -9.85
CA LEU A 50 6.33 -5.47 -8.95
C LEU A 50 6.66 -5.77 -7.48
N LEU A 51 6.76 -7.05 -7.10
CA LEU A 51 7.18 -7.46 -5.76
C LEU A 51 8.67 -7.19 -5.49
N GLU A 52 9.47 -6.99 -6.53
CA GLU A 52 10.90 -6.72 -6.41
C GLU A 52 11.23 -5.26 -6.10
N PHE A 53 10.24 -4.36 -6.06
CA PHE A 53 10.48 -2.93 -5.78
C PHE A 53 11.29 -2.67 -4.49
N PRO A 54 11.16 -3.44 -3.39
CA PRO A 54 11.97 -3.20 -2.19
C PRO A 54 13.47 -3.42 -2.44
N LEU A 55 13.83 -4.28 -3.40
CA LEU A 55 15.23 -4.54 -3.78
C LEU A 55 15.90 -3.33 -4.44
N ARG A 56 15.10 -2.39 -4.96
CA ARG A 56 15.58 -1.11 -5.51
C ARG A 56 15.80 -0.05 -4.43
N LEU A 57 15.33 -0.28 -3.20
CA LEU A 57 15.37 0.65 -2.07
C LEU A 57 16.41 0.24 -1.00
N LYS A 58 17.58 -0.26 -1.43
CA LYS A 58 18.59 -0.89 -0.56
C LYS A 58 19.02 -0.04 0.65
N ASN A 59 19.06 1.27 0.48
CA ASN A 59 19.58 2.18 1.51
C ASN A 59 18.49 2.76 2.42
N ILE A 60 17.20 2.43 2.20
CA ILE A 60 16.09 3.11 2.88
C ILE A 60 16.11 2.92 4.39
N GLN A 61 16.47 1.72 4.86
CA GLN A 61 16.55 1.40 6.29
C GLN A 61 17.72 2.12 6.98
N ALA A 62 18.86 2.23 6.30
CA ALA A 62 20.01 2.97 6.83
C ALA A 62 19.70 4.47 6.88
N ALA A 63 19.14 5.01 5.80
CA ALA A 63 18.76 6.42 5.69
C ALA A 63 17.71 6.83 6.73
N SER A 64 16.79 5.94 7.13
CA SER A 64 15.75 6.26 8.11
C SER A 64 16.27 6.51 9.54
N ARG A 65 17.56 6.30 9.79
CA ARG A 65 18.20 6.43 11.12
C ARG A 65 19.17 7.62 11.19
N ILE A 66 19.35 8.34 10.09
CA ILE A 66 20.21 9.53 10.03
C ILE A 66 19.42 10.72 10.60
N SER A 67 20.04 11.48 11.50
CA SER A 67 19.49 12.70 12.10
C SER A 67 20.07 13.96 11.47
#